data_AF-A0A7K3EZV6-F1
#
_entry.id   AF-A0A7K3EZV6-F1
#
_cell.length_a   1.000
_cell.length_b   1.000
_cell.length_c   1.000
_cell.angle_alpha   90.00
_cell.angle_beta   90.00
_cell.angle_gamma   90.00
#
_symmetry.space_group_name_H-M   'P 1'
#
loop_
_entity.id
_entity.type
_entity.pdbx_description
1 polymer ?
#
loop_
_entity_poly.entity_id
_entity_poly.type
_entity_poly.pdbx_seq_one_letter_code
_entity_poly.pdbx_strand_id
1 'polypeptide(L)' 'MTRTWQITDVTEAAGARIAAARLAAACGVPALERSRLAASLGAQLRLCLTKGGAWRLT' A
#
# COMPACT_ATOMS: atom_id res chain seq x y z
N MET A 1 -3.61 -4.09 -16.31
CA MET A 1 -4.32 -2.87 -15.86
C MET A 1 -3.59 -2.30 -14.66
N THR A 2 -2.89 -1.19 -14.84
CA THR A 2 -2.13 -0.53 -13.78
C THR A 2 -3.12 0.22 -12.87
N ARG A 3 -3.31 -0.26 -11.64
CA ARG A 3 -4.19 0.39 -10.66
C ARG A 3 -3.40 1.49 -9.98
N THR A 4 -3.54 2.70 -10.47
CA THR A 4 -2.95 3.88 -9.85
C THR A 4 -3.79 4.30 -8.64
N TRP A 5 -3.22 4.26 -7.44
CA TRP A 5 -3.85 4.74 -6.21
C TRP A 5 -3.33 6.13 -5.87
N GLN A 6 -4.23 7.10 -5.75
CA GLN A 6 -3.91 8.40 -5.17
C GLN A 6 -4.08 8.30 -3.66
N ILE A 7 -3.09 8.75 -2.91
CA ILE A 7 -3.05 8.65 -1.46
C ILE A 7 -2.74 10.03 -0.91
N THR A 8 -3.75 10.63 -0.31
CA THR A 8 -3.78 11.97 0.27
C THR A 8 -4.02 11.93 1.77
N ASP A 9 -4.59 10.84 2.27
CA ASP A 9 -4.87 10.64 3.70
C ASP A 9 -4.57 9.20 4.20
N VAL A 10 -4.70 9.03 5.51
CA VAL A 10 -4.44 7.77 6.21
C VAL A 10 -5.44 6.67 5.83
N THR A 11 -6.67 7.04 5.45
CA THR A 11 -7.73 6.12 5.05
C THR A 11 -7.44 5.54 3.67
N GLU A 12 -7.05 6.38 2.71
CA GLU A 12 -6.59 5.95 1.39
C GLU A 12 -5.34 5.06 1.49
N ALA A 13 -4.41 5.42 2.39
CA ALA A 13 -3.24 4.60 2.70
C ALA A 13 -3.60 3.23 3.29
N ALA A 14 -4.67 3.14 4.09
CA ALA A 14 -5.18 1.86 4.59
C ALA A 14 -5.83 1.02 3.48
N GLY A 15 -6.63 1.66 2.61
CA GLY A 15 -7.23 1.03 1.44
C GLY A 15 -6.18 0.42 0.51
N ALA A 16 -5.13 1.18 0.19
CA ALA A 16 -4.03 0.72 -0.66
C ALA A 16 -3.30 -0.51 -0.07
N ARG A 17 -3.05 -0.54 1.25
CA ARG A 17 -2.45 -1.70 1.92
C ARG A 17 -3.32 -2.94 1.85
N ILE A 18 -4.63 -2.81 2.06
CA ILE A 18 -5.56 -3.94 1.98
C ILE A 18 -5.63 -4.47 0.55
N ALA A 19 -5.73 -3.58 -0.44
CA ALA A 19 -5.77 -3.95 -1.84
C ALA A 19 -4.49 -4.68 -2.27
N ALA A 20 -3.32 -4.17 -1.87
CA ALA A 20 -2.04 -4.81 -2.15
C ALA A 20 -1.91 -6.19 -1.49
N ALA A 21 -2.32 -6.33 -0.22
CA ALA A 21 -2.29 -7.61 0.48
C ALA A 21 -3.25 -8.64 -0.14
N ARG A 22 -4.44 -8.20 -0.60
CA ARG A 22 -5.40 -9.05 -1.33
C ARG A 22 -4.87 -9.47 -2.69
N LEU A 23 -4.25 -8.56 -3.44
CA LEU A 23 -3.62 -8.89 -4.72
C LEU A 23 -2.51 -9.91 -4.53
N ALA A 24 -1.62 -9.69 -3.55
CA ALA A 24 -0.55 -10.62 -3.24
C ALA A 24 -1.10 -12.00 -2.83
N ALA A 25 -2.22 -12.05 -2.09
CA ALA A 25 -2.88 -13.31 -1.76
C ALA A 25 -3.44 -14.01 -3.02
N ALA A 26 -4.06 -13.26 -3.93
CA ALA A 26 -4.53 -13.79 -5.22
C ALA A 26 -3.39 -14.27 -6.13
N CYS A 27 -2.20 -13.67 -6.00
CA CYS A 27 -0.98 -14.10 -6.68
C CYS A 27 -0.27 -15.29 -5.99
N GLY A 28 -0.83 -15.85 -4.90
CA GLY A 28 -0.24 -16.99 -4.20
C GLY A 28 0.96 -16.64 -3.29
N VAL A 29 1.15 -15.35 -2.97
CA VAL A 29 2.27 -14.91 -2.13
C VAL A 29 2.11 -15.45 -0.70
N PRO A 30 3.16 -16.07 -0.11
CA PRO A 30 3.15 -16.56 1.27
C PRO A 30 2.77 -15.49 2.28
N ALA A 31 2.11 -15.88 3.37
CA ALA A 31 1.64 -14.94 4.39
C ALA A 31 2.75 -14.05 4.97
N LEU A 32 3.97 -14.58 5.12
CA LEU A 32 5.13 -13.83 5.60
C LEU A 32 5.59 -12.74 4.62
N GLU A 33 5.60 -13.04 3.31
CA GLU A 33 5.94 -12.05 2.29
C GLU A 33 4.83 -11.00 2.14
N ARG A 34 3.57 -11.39 2.32
CA ARG A 34 2.45 -10.44 2.38
C ARG A 34 2.55 -9.49 3.58
N SER A 35 2.96 -9.98 4.75
CA SER A 35 3.12 -9.12 5.93
C SER A 35 4.31 -8.18 5.78
N ARG A 36 5.44 -8.64 5.22
CA ARG A 36 6.60 -7.80 4.87
C ARG A 36 6.21 -6.71 3.87
N LEU A 37 5.48 -7.06 2.81
CA LEU A 37 4.99 -6.11 1.83
C LEU A 37 4.07 -5.05 2.46
N ALA A 38 3.10 -5.47 3.28
CA ALA A 38 2.19 -4.55 3.97
C ALA A 38 2.90 -3.64 4.96
N ALA A 39 3.93 -4.12 5.66
CA ALA A 39 4.74 -3.35 6.59
C ALA A 39 5.60 -2.31 5.86
N SER A 40 6.29 -2.72 4.80
CA SER A 40 7.10 -1.82 3.96
C SER A 40 6.25 -0.72 3.33
N LEU A 41 5.11 -1.11 2.73
CA LEU A 41 4.16 -0.17 2.16
C LEU A 41 3.62 0.78 3.23
N GLY A 42 3.28 0.27 4.42
CA GLY A 42 2.84 1.10 5.54
C GLY A 42 3.88 2.11 6.02
N ALA A 43 5.16 1.76 5.99
CA ALA A 43 6.26 2.66 6.34
C ALA A 43 6.45 3.75 5.28
N GLN A 44 6.47 3.38 3.99
CA GLN A 44 6.54 4.34 2.89
C GLN A 44 5.36 5.31 2.90
N LEU A 45 4.13 4.82 3.11
CA LEU A 45 2.94 5.66 3.18
C LEU A 45 2.99 6.64 4.35
N ARG A 46 3.47 6.19 5.52
CA ARG A 46 3.66 7.09 6.66
C ARG A 46 4.65 8.19 6.33
N LEU A 47 5.80 7.84 5.74
CA LEU A 47 6.82 8.81 5.32
C LEU A 47 6.27 9.82 4.30
N CYS A 48 5.48 9.33 3.34
CA CYS A 48 4.82 10.14 2.32
C CYS A 48 3.84 11.14 2.96
N LEU A 49 2.98 10.67 3.86
CA LEU A 49 2.02 11.51 4.58
C LEU A 49 2.72 12.51 5.52
N THR A 50 3.82 12.13 6.18
CA THR A 50 4.62 13.04 7.02
C THR A 50 5.23 14.17 6.21
N LYS A 51 5.62 13.91 4.95
CA LYS A 51 6.15 14.95 4.05
C LYS A 51 5.07 15.89 3.50
N GLY A 52 3.79 15.52 3.65
CA GLY A 52 2.68 16.22 3.03
C GLY A 52 2.62 15.99 1.51
N GLY A 53 1.44 16.17 0.94
CA GLY A 53 1.20 16.05 -0.50
C GLY A 53 0.43 14.79 -0.92
N ALA A 54 -0.06 14.81 -2.16
CA ALA A 54 -0.75 13.68 -2.77
C ALA A 54 0.26 12.74 -3.43
N TRP A 55 0.30 11.48 -2.98
CA TRP A 55 1.23 10.47 -3.49
C TRP A 55 0.52 9.49 -4.41
N ARG A 56 1.22 9.07 -5.47
CA ARG A 56 0.69 8.17 -6.48
C ARG A 56 1.41 6.83 -6.40
N LEU A 57 0.68 5.78 -6.05
CA LEU A 57 1.16 4.40 -6.12
C LEU A 57 0.75 3.82 -7.48
N THR A 58 1.70 3.43 -8.33
CA THR A 58 1.45 2.79 -9.64
C THR A 58 1.79 1.32 -9.62
#